data_AF-A0A146MD90-F1
#
_entry.id   AF-A0A146MD90-F1
#
_cell.length_a   1.000
_cell.length_b   1.000
_cell.length_c   1.000
_cell.angle_alpha   90.00
_cell.angle_beta   90.00
_cell.angle_gamma   90.00
#
_symmetry.space_group_name_H-M   'P 1'
#
loop_
_entity.id
_entity.type
_entity.pdbx_description
1 polymer ?
#
loop_
_entity_poly.entity_id
_entity_poly.type
_entity_poly.pdbx_seq_one_letter_code
_entity_poly.pdbx_strand_id
1 'polypeptide(L)'
;MDALKYFQHEMYKGIKIEANHMAHIGHTTQPGLSEIPMLNTRLGEKFAELQRFRLHLPTYTVREEIVNTVRHSSVTIIAGSTGCGKTTQVPQLLYDAHLFDPAMCILCTQPRRISALSVANRVAE
;
A
#
# COMPACT_ATOMS: atom_id res chain seq x y z
N MET A 1 -21.13 23.03 13.02
CA MET A 1 -20.40 21.92 12.37
C MET A 1 -19.19 21.61 13.23
N ASP A 2 -19.06 20.38 13.73
CA ASP A 2 -17.92 19.97 14.55
C ASP A 2 -16.60 20.16 13.78
N ALA A 3 -15.56 20.66 14.46
CA ALA A 3 -14.23 20.84 13.89
C ALA A 3 -13.69 19.54 13.26
N LEU A 4 -14.07 18.38 13.79
CA LEU A 4 -13.73 17.07 13.25
C LEU A 4 -14.40 16.80 11.89
N LYS A 5 -15.67 17.17 11.71
CA LYS A 5 -16.38 17.04 10.44
C LYS A 5 -15.82 17.98 9.38
N TYR A 6 -15.46 19.20 9.77
CA TYR A 6 -14.79 20.16 8.87
C TYR A 6 -13.41 19.65 8.43
N PHE A 7 -12.59 19.18 9.38
CA PHE A 7 -11.26 18.65 9.08
C PHE A 7 -11.32 17.41 8.20
N GLN A 8 -12.21 16.46 8.50
CA GLN A 8 -12.45 15.31 7.63
C GLN A 8 -12.87 15.77 6.23
N HIS A 9 -13.86 16.65 6.11
CA HIS A 9 -14.35 17.13 4.82
C HIS A 9 -13.27 17.82 3.98
N GLU A 10 -12.46 18.70 4.56
CA GLU A 10 -11.38 19.39 3.86
C GLU A 10 -10.22 18.43 3.51
N MET A 11 -9.88 17.50 4.40
CA MET A 11 -8.89 16.45 4.10
C MET A 11 -9.37 15.54 2.96
N TYR A 12 -10.64 15.10 2.99
CA TYR A 12 -11.24 14.29 1.92
C TYR A 12 -11.32 15.04 0.59
N LYS A 13 -11.57 16.35 0.61
CA LYS A 13 -11.51 17.20 -0.60
C LYS A 13 -10.10 17.26 -1.18
N GLY A 14 -9.09 17.52 -0.35
CA GLY A 14 -7.69 17.56 -0.81
C GLY A 14 -7.26 16.23 -1.42
N ILE A 15 -7.57 15.13 -0.74
CA ILE A 15 -7.32 13.76 -1.23
C ILE A 15 -8.00 13.51 -2.59
N LYS A 16 -9.26 13.91 -2.76
CA LYS A 16 -9.99 13.72 -4.02
C LYS A 16 -9.39 14.53 -5.17
N ILE A 17 -8.91 15.74 -4.90
CA ILE A 17 -8.28 16.59 -5.92
C ILE A 17 -6.96 15.98 -6.39
N GLU A 18 -6.11 15.53 -5.46
CA GLU A 18 -4.85 14.87 -5.81
C GLU A 18 -5.07 13.55 -6.55
N ALA A 19 -6.04 12.73 -6.12
CA ALA A 19 -6.38 11.49 -6.79
C ALA A 19 -6.85 11.71 -8.24
N ASN A 20 -7.68 12.72 -8.49
CA ASN A 20 -8.08 13.09 -9.86
C ASN A 20 -6.90 13.57 -10.72
N HIS A 21 -5.93 14.28 -10.13
CA HIS A 21 -4.71 14.67 -10.84
C HIS A 21 -3.85 13.45 -11.19
N MET A 22 -3.73 12.48 -10.27
CA MET A 22 -2.99 11.23 -10.47
C MET A 22 -3.61 10.32 -11.53
N ALA A 23 -4.94 10.32 -11.69
CA ALA A 23 -5.63 9.55 -12.74
C ALA A 23 -5.23 9.97 -14.17
N HIS A 24 -4.67 11.17 -14.36
CA HIS A 24 -4.17 11.65 -15.66
C HIS A 24 -2.68 11.35 -15.90
N ILE A 25 -1.94 10.93 -14.87
CA ILE A 25 -0.54 10.53 -14.97
C ILE A 25 -0.55 9.04 -15.30
N GLY A 26 -0.18 8.68 -16.54
CA GLY A 26 -0.34 7.33 -17.09
C GLY A 26 0.00 6.20 -16.11
N HIS A 27 -0.82 5.14 -16.10
CA HIS A 27 -0.70 3.97 -15.23
C HIS A 27 0.75 3.44 -15.22
N THR A 28 1.51 3.82 -14.21
CA THR A 28 2.79 3.18 -13.92
C THR A 28 2.42 1.95 -13.09
N THR A 29 2.28 0.80 -13.75
CA THR A 29 2.07 -0.48 -13.06
C THR A 29 3.33 -0.77 -12.27
N GLN A 30 3.34 -0.46 -10.97
CA GLN A 30 4.38 -0.99 -10.10
C GLN A 30 4.12 -2.50 -9.95
N PRO A 31 5.16 -3.33 -10.15
CA PRO A 31 5.04 -4.74 -9.84
C PRO A 31 4.73 -4.90 -8.35
N GLY A 32 3.73 -5.73 -8.07
CA GLY A 32 3.34 -6.12 -6.72
C GLY A 32 4.40 -6.90 -5.95
N LEU A 33 4.01 -7.55 -4.85
CA LEU A 33 4.78 -8.63 -4.23
C LEU A 33 4.91 -9.85 -5.16
N SER A 34 3.95 -10.03 -6.08
CA SER A 34 3.84 -11.18 -6.97
C SER A 34 4.52 -11.03 -8.33
N GLU A 35 4.84 -9.81 -8.78
CA GLU A 35 5.43 -9.58 -10.09
C GLU A 35 6.93 -9.27 -9.99
N ILE A 36 7.75 -10.04 -10.71
CA ILE A 36 9.19 -9.80 -10.80
C ILE A 36 9.44 -8.99 -12.09
N PRO A 37 9.81 -7.70 -12.01
CA PRO A 37 10.23 -6.99 -13.20
C PRO A 37 11.47 -7.68 -13.79
N MET A 38 11.45 -7.94 -15.11
CA MET A 38 12.60 -8.52 -15.82
C MET A 38 13.77 -7.53 -15.85
N LEU A 39 14.55 -7.55 -14.77
CA LEU A 39 15.69 -6.66 -14.55
C LEU A 39 17.00 -7.33 -14.98
N ASN A 40 18.03 -6.52 -15.23
CA ASN A 40 19.40 -7.06 -15.44
C ASN A 40 19.86 -7.89 -14.22
N THR A 41 20.85 -8.76 -14.40
CA THR A 41 21.22 -9.79 -13.41
C THR A 41 21.42 -9.24 -12.00
N ARG A 42 22.11 -8.10 -11.84
CA ARG A 42 22.38 -7.50 -10.51
C ARG A 42 21.14 -6.90 -9.85
N LEU A 43 20.27 -6.25 -10.63
CA LEU A 43 19.03 -5.67 -10.11
C LEU A 43 18.01 -6.77 -9.78
N GLY A 44 17.98 -7.84 -10.57
CA GLY A 44 17.15 -9.02 -10.28
C GLY A 44 17.56 -9.74 -9.00
N GLU A 45 18.86 -9.89 -8.73
CA GLU A 45 19.37 -10.48 -7.49
C GLU A 45 18.94 -9.69 -6.24
N LYS A 46 19.11 -8.36 -6.27
CA LYS A 46 18.68 -7.48 -5.17
C LYS A 46 17.17 -7.54 -4.94
N PHE A 47 16.39 -7.54 -6.03
CA PHE A 47 14.95 -7.67 -5.94
C PHE A 47 14.55 -9.02 -5.34
N ALA A 48 15.18 -10.12 -5.76
CA ALA A 48 14.91 -11.45 -5.22
C ALA A 48 15.23 -11.55 -3.73
N GLU A 49 16.32 -10.93 -3.27
CA GLU A 49 16.64 -10.83 -1.84
C GLU A 49 15.57 -10.05 -1.07
N LEU A 50 15.16 -8.89 -1.59
CA LEU A 50 14.11 -8.07 -0.99
C LEU A 50 12.78 -8.81 -0.94
N GLN A 51 12.42 -9.54 -1.99
CA GLN A 51 11.21 -10.36 -2.02
C GLN A 51 11.27 -11.47 -0.98
N ARG A 52 12.39 -12.20 -0.88
CA ARG A 52 12.57 -13.18 0.20
C ARG A 52 12.35 -12.54 1.57
N PHE A 53 12.95 -11.38 1.83
CA PHE A 53 12.73 -10.65 3.08
C PHE A 53 11.25 -10.34 3.31
N ARG A 54 10.55 -9.84 2.30
CA ARG A 54 9.11 -9.53 2.38
C ARG A 54 8.29 -10.79 2.68
N LEU A 55 8.56 -11.92 2.03
CA LEU A 55 7.85 -13.18 2.26
C LEU A 55 8.01 -13.74 3.69
N HIS A 56 9.08 -13.37 4.41
CA HIS A 56 9.33 -13.81 5.79
C HIS A 56 8.71 -12.89 6.86
N LEU A 57 8.14 -11.75 6.49
CA LEU A 57 7.52 -10.86 7.46
C LEU A 57 6.21 -11.46 8.00
N PRO A 58 5.91 -11.32 9.31
CA PRO A 58 4.70 -11.90 9.91
C PRO A 58 3.40 -11.43 9.25
N THR A 59 3.35 -10.22 8.67
CA THR A 59 2.18 -9.77 7.91
C THR A 59 1.92 -10.63 6.67
N TYR A 60 2.96 -11.13 5.99
CA TYR A 60 2.80 -11.97 4.81
C TYR A 60 2.21 -13.34 5.13
N THR A 61 2.53 -13.90 6.30
CA THR A 61 2.06 -15.23 6.70
C THR A 61 0.54 -15.29 6.89
N VAL A 62 -0.09 -14.15 7.21
CA VAL A 62 -1.55 -14.02 7.38
C VAL A 62 -2.24 -13.27 6.23
N ARG A 63 -1.58 -13.16 5.06
CA ARG A 63 -2.08 -12.35 3.93
C ARG A 63 -3.49 -12.73 3.46
N GLU A 64 -3.81 -14.02 3.42
CA GLU A 64 -5.12 -14.50 2.94
C GLU A 64 -6.24 -14.08 3.90
N GLU A 65 -5.96 -14.10 5.21
CA GLU A 65 -6.89 -13.60 6.23
C GLU A 65 -7.13 -12.10 6.03
N ILE A 66 -6.07 -11.30 5.89
CA ILE A 66 -6.17 -9.85 5.65
C ILE A 66 -7.02 -9.54 4.41
N VAL A 67 -6.68 -10.16 3.27
CA VAL A 67 -7.38 -9.94 1.99
C VAL A 67 -8.85 -10.33 2.10
N ASN A 68 -9.15 -11.49 2.71
CA ASN A 68 -10.52 -11.94 2.86
C ASN A 68 -11.32 -11.07 3.84
N THR A 69 -10.74 -10.63 4.94
CA THR A 69 -11.45 -9.73 5.88
C THR A 69 -11.80 -8.40 5.20
N VAL A 70 -10.85 -7.80 4.46
CA VAL A 70 -11.08 -6.56 3.72
C VAL A 70 -12.14 -6.74 2.62
N ARG A 71 -12.12 -7.88 1.91
CA ARG A 71 -13.13 -8.18 0.87
C ARG A 71 -14.55 -8.22 1.41
N HIS A 72 -14.76 -8.74 2.63
CA HIS A 72 -16.10 -8.95 3.20
C HIS A 72 -16.55 -7.86 4.18
N SER A 73 -15.67 -6.91 4.52
CA SER A 73 -15.96 -5.89 5.53
C SER A 73 -15.60 -4.49 5.03
N SER A 74 -16.55 -3.55 5.09
CA SER A 74 -16.30 -2.15 4.73
C SER A 74 -15.28 -1.45 5.64
N VAL A 75 -15.11 -1.94 6.87
CA VAL A 75 -14.11 -1.45 7.82
C VAL A 75 -13.40 -2.66 8.43
N THR A 76 -12.07 -2.66 8.37
CA THR A 76 -11.22 -3.70 8.93
C THR A 76 -10.16 -3.08 9.85
N ILE A 77 -9.97 -3.65 11.03
CA ILE A 77 -8.91 -3.26 11.96
C ILE A 77 -7.80 -4.31 11.90
N ILE A 78 -6.60 -3.90 11.49
CA ILE A 78 -5.43 -4.78 11.43
C ILE A 78 -4.47 -4.39 12.56
N ALA A 79 -4.34 -5.27 13.55
CA ALA A 79 -3.43 -5.09 14.68
C ALA A 79 -2.22 -6.02 14.56
N GLY A 80 -1.08 -5.59 15.10
CA GLY A 80 0.14 -6.40 15.15
C GLY A 80 1.30 -5.60 15.73
N SER A 81 2.38 -6.27 16.12
CA SER A 81 3.55 -5.65 16.73
C SER A 81 4.28 -4.66 15.79
N THR A 82 5.09 -3.76 16.34
CA THR A 82 5.99 -2.92 15.54
C THR A 82 6.98 -3.82 14.77
N GLY A 83 7.24 -3.50 13.50
CA GLY A 83 8.17 -4.26 12.66
C GLY A 83 7.58 -5.50 11.98
N CYS A 84 6.32 -5.86 12.23
CA CYS A 84 5.73 -7.05 11.61
C CYS A 84 5.42 -6.92 10.10
N GLY A 85 5.51 -5.70 9.53
CA GLY A 85 5.33 -5.45 8.11
C GLY A 85 4.04 -4.73 7.71
N LYS A 86 3.13 -4.38 8.64
CA LYS A 86 1.82 -3.76 8.33
C LYS A 86 1.89 -2.59 7.35
N THR A 87 2.66 -1.56 7.68
CA THR A 87 2.70 -0.30 6.92
C THR A 87 3.25 -0.46 5.51
N THR A 88 4.14 -1.42 5.28
CA THR A 88 4.76 -1.65 3.98
C THR A 88 4.03 -2.73 3.18
N GLN A 89 3.48 -3.76 3.80
CA GLN A 89 2.92 -4.91 3.08
C GLN A 89 1.42 -4.91 2.88
N VAL A 90 0.62 -4.43 3.85
CA VAL A 90 -0.84 -4.47 3.70
C VAL A 90 -1.30 -3.77 2.42
N PRO A 91 -0.80 -2.55 2.06
CA PRO A 91 -1.21 -1.91 0.83
C PRO A 91 -0.86 -2.72 -0.42
N GLN A 92 0.35 -3.31 -0.46
CA GLN A 92 0.79 -4.16 -1.57
C GLN A 92 -0.05 -5.43 -1.69
N LEU A 93 -0.36 -6.10 -0.57
CA LEU A 93 -1.21 -7.29 -0.56
C LEU A 93 -2.62 -7.00 -1.11
N LEU A 94 -3.19 -5.85 -0.77
CA LEU A 94 -4.52 -5.46 -1.26
C LEU A 94 -4.49 -5.06 -2.75
N TYR A 95 -3.38 -4.45 -3.19
CA TYR A 95 -3.14 -4.15 -4.61
C TYR A 95 -3.05 -5.45 -5.43
N ASP A 96 -2.18 -6.38 -5.00
CA ASP A 96 -1.96 -7.67 -5.67
C ASP A 96 -3.18 -8.58 -5.67
N ALA A 97 -4.06 -8.44 -4.68
CA ALA A 97 -5.29 -9.20 -4.59
C ALA A 97 -6.38 -8.72 -5.57
N HIS A 98 -6.14 -7.62 -6.30
CA HIS A 98 -7.07 -7.03 -7.27
C HIS A 98 -8.49 -6.87 -6.70
N LEU A 99 -8.57 -6.46 -5.42
CA LEU A 99 -9.86 -6.32 -4.71
C LEU A 99 -10.68 -5.12 -5.19
N PHE A 100 -10.02 -4.14 -5.80
CA PHE A 100 -10.62 -2.87 -6.22
C PHE A 100 -10.48 -2.70 -7.72
N ASP A 101 -11.31 -1.84 -8.29
CA ASP A 101 -11.20 -1.45 -9.70
C ASP A 101 -9.78 -0.94 -10.00
N PRO A 102 -9.13 -1.35 -11.11
CA PRO A 102 -7.81 -0.87 -11.50
C PRO A 102 -7.66 0.66 -11.62
N ALA A 103 -8.77 1.38 -11.79
CA ALA A 103 -8.80 2.85 -11.80
C ALA A 103 -8.74 3.48 -10.39
N MET A 104 -8.89 2.68 -9.33
CA MET A 104 -8.89 3.15 -7.94
C MET A 104 -7.47 3.12 -7.35
N CYS A 105 -7.19 4.09 -6.48
CA CYS A 105 -5.91 4.18 -5.77
C CYS A 105 -6.05 3.73 -4.31
N ILE A 106 -5.04 3.04 -3.80
CA ILE A 106 -4.91 2.76 -2.36
C ILE A 106 -4.20 3.94 -1.70
N LEU A 107 -4.86 4.54 -0.71
CA LEU A 107 -4.33 5.68 0.03
C LEU A 107 -3.84 5.25 1.41
N CYS A 108 -2.55 5.48 1.65
CA CYS A 108 -1.91 5.18 2.93
C CYS A 108 -1.55 6.48 3.64
N THR A 109 -2.15 6.72 4.81
CA THR A 109 -1.83 7.91 5.61
C THR A 109 -0.73 7.61 6.62
N GLN A 110 0.06 8.64 6.94
CA GLN A 110 1.06 8.61 8.02
C GLN A 110 0.95 9.89 8.83
N PRO A 111 1.05 9.83 10.17
CA PRO A 111 0.93 11.01 11.02
C PRO A 111 2.10 11.99 10.88
N ARG A 112 3.22 11.57 10.26
CA ARG A 112 4.42 12.38 10.07
C ARG A 112 4.83 12.34 8.60
N ARG A 113 5.13 13.52 8.03
CA ARG A 113 5.58 13.69 6.64
C ARG A 113 6.81 12.84 6.30
N ILE A 114 7.81 12.80 7.19
CA ILE A 114 9.03 12.00 6.97
C ILE A 114 8.72 10.48 6.91
N SER A 115 7.73 10.02 7.67
CA SER A 115 7.28 8.62 7.63
C SER A 115 6.57 8.31 6.32
N ALA A 116 5.71 9.20 5.82
CA ALA A 116 5.06 9.03 4.52
C ALA A 116 6.10 8.86 3.40
N LEU A 117 7.10 9.77 3.34
CA LEU A 117 8.14 9.74 2.32
C LEU A 117 9.03 8.48 2.45
N SER A 118 9.45 8.13 3.67
CA SER A 118 10.29 6.96 3.91
C SER A 118 9.59 5.65 3.55
N VAL A 119 8.31 5.51 3.88
CA VAL A 119 7.53 4.31 3.54
C VAL A 119 7.34 4.20 2.04
N ALA A 120 6.98 5.30 1.36
CA ALA A 120 6.81 5.31 -0.09
C ALA A 120 8.11 4.89 -0.81
N ASN A 121 9.25 5.46 -0.41
CA ASN A 121 10.55 5.07 -0.97
C ASN A 121 10.86 3.59 -0.71
N ARG A 122 10.60 3.09 0.50
CA ARG A 122 10.85 1.69 0.87
C ARG A 122 9.96 0.70 0.10
N VAL A 123 8.75 1.10 -0.28
CA VAL A 123 7.84 0.28 -1.09
C VAL A 123 8.25 0.31 -2.57
N ALA A 124 8.79 1.43 -3.06
CA ALA A 124 9.24 1.60 -4.43
C ALA A 124 10.58 0.91 -4.75
N GLU A 125 11.38 0.57 -3.73
CA GLU A 125 12.54 -0.34 -3.83
C GLU A 125 12.13 -1.76 -4.26
#